data_AF-A0A4R5ANU4-F1
#
_entry.id   AF-A0A4R5ANU4-F1
#
_cell.length_a   1.000
_cell.length_b   1.000
_cell.length_c   1.000
_cell.angle_alpha   90.00
_cell.angle_beta   90.00
_cell.angle_gamma   90.00
#
_symmetry.space_group_name_H-M   'P 1'
#
loop_
_entity.id
_entity.type
_entity.pdbx_description
1 polymer ?
#
loop_
_entity_poly.entity_id
_entity_poly.type
_entity_poly.pdbx_seq_one_letter_code
_entity_poly.pdbx_strand_id
1 'polypeptide(L)'
;MGRPRRLRVRAVRHGRAHRRAAGAARRPARPHPPGNLRRRTEVSALNSPNLPVVSEGSRLTPGELHSVVFARAALGRRGYDEEQVRNFLQYVERELVQIFGDKAALADEVNRLRALAAKGTRGVMAPEDAHFQAVRILSQAQQTADLYVADAERYTRELAHEARLHREAILSDAKGRAEQLLEEAHRKAAAVADAAVRTAEQMAPPVARPDTVPDGERRAMEREIAYLRTYSDVYRTHLRSYLEALLRNVDEWESSERASLPGVTPGGTANPPG
;
A
#
# COMPACT_ATOMS: atom_id res chain seq x y z
N MET A 1 14.47 12.73 108.12
CA MET A 1 14.14 12.14 106.80
C MET A 1 13.92 13.30 105.84
N GLY A 2 14.63 13.58 104.75
CA GLY A 2 15.45 12.80 103.83
C GLY A 2 15.22 13.46 102.46
N ARG A 3 16.29 13.94 101.82
CA ARG A 3 16.37 14.74 100.57
C ARG A 3 15.79 14.01 99.31
N PRO A 4 16.06 14.43 98.05
CA PRO A 4 15.41 15.48 97.24
C PRO A 4 14.98 14.97 95.82
N ARG A 5 14.50 15.91 94.97
CA ARG A 5 14.49 15.95 93.48
C ARG A 5 14.98 14.71 92.72
N ARG A 6 14.19 14.20 91.75
CA ARG A 6 14.72 13.61 90.50
C ARG A 6 13.79 13.82 89.29
N LEU A 7 14.25 14.67 88.37
CA LEU A 7 14.03 14.52 86.93
C LEU A 7 14.42 13.08 86.53
N ARG A 8 13.52 12.37 85.84
CA ARG A 8 13.88 11.13 85.14
C ARG A 8 13.89 11.38 83.64
N VAL A 9 15.12 11.60 83.17
CA VAL A 9 15.54 11.28 81.81
C VAL A 9 15.27 9.80 81.55
N ARG A 10 14.64 9.48 80.42
CA ARG A 10 14.72 8.14 79.81
C ARG A 10 15.16 8.34 78.36
N ALA A 11 16.44 8.16 78.12
CA ALA A 11 16.95 7.77 76.82
C ALA A 11 16.79 6.25 76.68
N VAL A 12 16.64 5.74 75.45
CA VAL A 12 17.40 4.62 74.86
C VAL A 12 16.77 4.20 73.52
N ARG A 13 17.60 4.34 72.47
CA ARG A 13 17.85 3.48 71.29
C ARG A 13 16.74 2.91 70.39
N HIS A 14 16.99 3.13 69.09
CA HIS A 14 17.04 2.19 67.94
C HIS A 14 16.02 1.06 67.76
N GLY A 15 15.51 0.98 66.52
CA GLY A 15 14.99 -0.23 65.88
C GLY A 15 14.10 0.13 64.70
N ARG A 16 14.63 0.25 63.48
CA ARG A 16 14.57 -0.78 62.42
C ARG A 16 13.14 -1.18 61.99
N ALA A 17 12.77 -0.63 60.83
CA ALA A 17 12.13 -1.31 59.69
C ALA A 17 10.66 -1.80 59.73
N HIS A 18 10.12 -1.79 58.51
CA HIS A 18 8.96 -2.51 57.95
C HIS A 18 7.59 -1.85 58.16
N ARG A 19 6.99 -1.30 57.09
CA ARG A 19 6.28 -1.99 55.99
C ARG A 19 4.94 -2.57 56.44
N ARG A 20 3.84 -1.89 56.09
CA ARG A 20 2.51 -2.49 55.79
C ARG A 20 1.89 -1.64 54.68
N ALA A 21 1.81 -2.10 53.43
CA ALA A 21 0.98 -3.19 52.91
C ALA A 21 -0.52 -2.81 52.88
N ALA A 22 -0.93 -2.14 51.81
CA ALA A 22 -2.31 -2.19 51.32
C ALA A 22 -2.37 -3.32 50.29
N GLY A 23 -3.14 -4.36 50.61
CA GLY A 23 -3.35 -5.52 49.75
C GLY A 23 -4.36 -5.22 48.66
N ALA A 24 -4.05 -5.67 47.44
CA ALA A 24 -5.04 -5.97 46.42
C ALA A 24 -4.72 -7.36 45.87
N ALA A 25 -5.62 -8.29 46.15
CA ALA A 25 -5.52 -9.69 45.80
C ALA A 25 -5.44 -9.88 44.27
N ARG A 26 -4.37 -10.52 43.79
CA ARG A 26 -4.27 -11.05 42.43
C ARG A 26 -5.15 -12.31 42.32
N ARG A 27 -6.16 -12.26 41.46
CA ARG A 27 -6.83 -13.46 40.93
C ARG A 27 -5.86 -14.21 40.00
N PRO A 28 -5.76 -15.55 40.07
CA PRO A 28 -4.96 -16.31 39.11
C PRO A 28 -5.65 -16.34 37.74
N ALA A 29 -4.87 -16.06 36.69
CA ALA A 29 -5.30 -16.14 35.30
C ALA A 29 -5.69 -17.60 34.95
N ARG A 30 -6.87 -17.77 34.34
CA ARG A 30 -7.30 -19.05 33.76
C ARG A 30 -6.51 -19.35 32.48
N PRO A 31 -6.23 -20.63 32.17
CA PRO A 31 -5.64 -21.01 30.89
C PRO A 31 -6.67 -20.89 29.77
N HIS A 32 -6.32 -20.18 28.68
CA HIS A 32 -7.12 -20.14 27.46
C HIS A 32 -6.89 -21.41 26.63
N PRO A 33 -7.94 -22.03 26.05
CA PRO A 33 -7.80 -23.23 25.21
C PRO A 33 -7.25 -22.88 23.81
N PRO A 34 -6.61 -23.84 23.12
CA PRO A 34 -6.20 -23.65 21.74
C PRO A 34 -7.37 -23.89 20.79
N GLY A 35 -7.37 -23.17 19.68
CA GLY A 35 -8.15 -23.54 18.49
C GLY A 35 -9.58 -23.04 18.49
N ASN A 36 -9.81 -21.99 17.70
CA ASN A 36 -10.77 -22.08 16.61
C ASN A 36 -10.26 -21.14 15.52
N LEU A 37 -9.90 -21.71 14.37
CA LEU A 37 -9.92 -20.99 13.11
C LEU A 37 -11.25 -20.24 13.08
N ARG A 38 -11.21 -18.92 13.30
CA ARG A 38 -12.27 -18.09 12.75
C ARG A 38 -12.16 -18.36 11.26
N ARG A 39 -13.09 -19.18 10.75
CA ARG A 39 -13.50 -19.16 9.36
C ARG A 39 -13.38 -17.70 8.97
N ARG A 40 -12.55 -17.46 7.95
CA ARG A 40 -12.74 -16.42 6.97
C ARG A 40 -14.24 -16.11 6.96
N THR A 41 -14.66 -15.13 7.73
CA THR A 41 -15.81 -14.35 7.32
C THR A 41 -15.22 -13.73 6.08
N GLU A 42 -15.47 -14.41 4.96
CA GLU A 42 -15.76 -13.74 3.72
C GLU A 42 -16.33 -12.40 4.16
N VAL A 43 -15.56 -11.34 3.95
CA VAL A 43 -16.15 -10.02 3.92
C VAL A 43 -17.10 -10.18 2.75
N SER A 44 -18.32 -10.62 3.04
CA SER A 44 -19.41 -10.61 2.09
C SER A 44 -19.30 -9.23 1.54
N ALA A 45 -18.93 -9.14 0.25
CA ALA A 45 -19.04 -7.93 -0.52
C ALA A 45 -20.40 -7.39 -0.10
N LEU A 46 -20.39 -6.30 0.68
CA LEU A 46 -21.61 -5.70 1.17
C LEU A 46 -22.38 -5.44 -0.10
N ASN A 47 -23.44 -6.22 -0.29
CA ASN A 47 -24.30 -6.20 -1.46
C ASN A 47 -24.67 -4.74 -1.71
N SER A 48 -23.97 -4.09 -2.63
CA SER A 48 -24.52 -2.93 -3.31
C SER A 48 -25.64 -3.52 -4.17
N PRO A 49 -26.91 -3.24 -3.87
CA PRO A 49 -28.02 -3.98 -4.45
C PRO A 49 -28.17 -3.78 -5.97
N ASN A 50 -27.38 -2.87 -6.58
CA ASN A 50 -27.53 -2.44 -7.96
C ASN A 50 -26.21 -2.31 -8.73
N LEU A 51 -25.11 -2.96 -8.33
CA LEU A 51 -24.01 -3.08 -9.30
C LEU A 51 -24.44 -4.13 -10.34
N PRO A 52 -24.49 -3.79 -11.65
CA PRO A 52 -24.74 -4.78 -12.68
C PRO A 52 -23.69 -5.86 -12.50
N VAL A 53 -24.13 -7.11 -12.40
CA VAL A 53 -23.22 -8.26 -12.44
C VAL A 53 -22.60 -8.22 -13.82
N VAL A 54 -21.41 -7.63 -13.91
CA VAL A 54 -20.60 -7.64 -15.12
C VAL A 54 -20.10 -9.07 -15.27
N SER A 55 -20.96 -9.97 -15.75
CA SER A 55 -20.53 -11.25 -16.27
C SER A 55 -19.58 -10.93 -17.41
N GLU A 56 -18.34 -11.44 -17.34
CA GLU A 56 -17.32 -11.27 -18.39
C GLU A 56 -17.96 -11.56 -19.77
N GLY A 57 -18.26 -10.50 -20.53
CA GLY A 57 -18.93 -10.59 -21.83
C GLY A 57 -20.21 -9.76 -22.00
N SER A 58 -20.90 -9.36 -20.92
CA SER A 58 -22.05 -8.44 -21.02
C SER A 58 -21.57 -6.99 -21.03
N ARG A 59 -21.76 -6.29 -22.15
CA ARG A 59 -21.39 -4.88 -22.28
C ARG A 59 -22.42 -4.02 -21.57
N LEU A 60 -21.93 -3.11 -20.74
CA LEU A 60 -22.71 -2.15 -19.97
C LEU A 60 -23.59 -1.30 -20.90
N THR A 61 -24.90 -1.29 -20.67
CA THR A 61 -25.81 -0.40 -21.40
C THR A 61 -25.82 1.01 -20.78
N PRO A 62 -26.17 2.06 -21.54
CA PRO A 62 -26.27 3.41 -20.97
C PRO A 62 -27.28 3.48 -19.81
N GLY A 63 -28.38 2.73 -19.92
CA GLY A 63 -29.37 2.61 -18.84
C GLY A 63 -28.85 1.87 -17.60
N GLU A 64 -28.04 0.83 -17.78
CA GLU A 64 -27.38 0.14 -16.67
C GLU A 64 -26.39 1.05 -15.93
N LEU A 65 -25.64 1.89 -16.65
CA LEU A 65 -24.74 2.89 -16.05
C LEU A 65 -25.45 3.86 -15.13
N HIS A 66 -26.62 4.34 -15.55
CA HIS A 66 -27.42 5.26 -14.76
C HIS A 66 -27.95 4.63 -13.46
N SER A 67 -28.14 3.31 -13.46
CA SER A 67 -28.66 2.56 -12.31
C SER A 67 -27.59 2.19 -11.27
N VAL A 68 -26.30 2.41 -11.57
CA VAL A 68 -25.21 2.01 -10.68
C VAL A 68 -25.20 2.87 -9.42
N VAL A 69 -25.34 2.21 -8.27
CA VAL A 69 -25.24 2.84 -6.95
C VAL A 69 -24.00 2.35 -6.23
N PHE A 70 -23.08 3.28 -5.92
CA PHE A 70 -21.88 3.00 -5.15
C PHE A 70 -22.18 3.01 -3.64
N ALA A 71 -21.58 2.07 -2.92
CA ALA A 71 -21.62 2.08 -1.46
C ALA A 71 -20.85 3.28 -0.91
N ARG A 72 -21.37 3.91 0.16
CA ARG A 72 -20.66 5.01 0.83
C ARG A 72 -19.37 4.51 1.48
N ALA A 73 -18.33 5.34 1.47
CA ALA A 73 -17.06 5.00 2.10
C ALA A 73 -17.27 4.64 3.58
N ALA A 74 -16.63 3.53 4.01
CA ALA A 74 -16.67 3.11 5.41
C ALA A 74 -16.11 4.21 6.32
N LEU A 75 -16.72 4.36 7.50
CA LEU A 75 -16.42 5.43 8.46
C LEU A 75 -14.89 5.54 8.70
N GLY A 76 -14.30 6.70 8.37
CA GLY A 76 -12.86 6.97 8.53
C GLY A 76 -12.01 6.79 7.27
N ARG A 77 -12.57 6.37 6.13
CA ARG A 77 -11.89 6.37 4.82
C ARG A 77 -12.40 7.52 3.95
N ARG A 78 -11.50 8.17 3.22
CA ARG A 78 -11.87 9.16 2.20
C ARG A 78 -12.43 8.43 0.98
N GLY A 79 -13.63 8.82 0.54
CA GLY A 79 -14.26 8.36 -0.69
C GLY A 79 -14.05 9.35 -1.84
N TYR A 80 -14.51 8.98 -3.03
CA TYR A 80 -14.61 9.91 -4.16
C TYR A 80 -15.69 10.97 -3.93
N ASP A 81 -15.51 12.14 -4.52
CA ASP A 81 -16.53 13.19 -4.55
C ASP A 81 -17.71 12.72 -5.41
N GLU A 82 -18.89 12.67 -4.80
CA GLU A 82 -20.10 12.17 -5.45
C GLU A 82 -20.50 13.04 -6.66
N GLU A 83 -20.27 14.35 -6.62
CA GLU A 83 -20.62 15.23 -7.75
C GLU A 83 -19.70 15.03 -8.94
N GLN A 84 -18.40 14.88 -8.69
CA GLN A 84 -17.43 14.57 -9.75
C GLN A 84 -17.71 13.20 -10.38
N VAL A 85 -18.02 12.19 -9.56
CA VAL A 85 -18.38 10.86 -10.04
C VAL A 85 -19.67 10.91 -10.87
N ARG A 86 -20.70 11.64 -10.42
CA ARG A 86 -21.95 11.83 -11.19
C ARG A 86 -21.70 12.50 -12.54
N ASN A 87 -20.89 13.55 -12.58
CA ASN A 87 -20.55 14.26 -13.83
C ASN A 87 -19.77 13.37 -14.79
N PHE A 88 -18.83 12.58 -14.28
CA PHE A 88 -18.07 11.62 -15.06
C PHE A 88 -18.97 10.52 -15.65
N LEU A 89 -19.89 9.97 -14.87
CA LEU A 89 -20.83 8.95 -15.35
C LEU A 89 -21.74 9.48 -16.46
N GLN A 90 -22.22 10.73 -16.35
CA GLN A 90 -23.01 11.36 -17.42
C GLN A 90 -22.20 11.56 -18.71
N TYR A 91 -20.90 11.87 -18.59
CA TYR A 91 -20.01 11.94 -19.76
C TYR A 91 -19.85 10.56 -20.41
N VAL A 92 -19.56 9.53 -19.62
CA VAL A 92 -19.42 8.15 -20.09
C VAL A 92 -20.71 7.62 -20.71
N GLU A 93 -21.87 7.96 -20.15
CA GLU A 93 -23.18 7.60 -20.69
C GLU A 93 -23.39 8.20 -22.09
N ARG A 94 -23.11 9.50 -22.27
CA ARG A 94 -23.21 10.17 -23.58
C ARG A 94 -22.30 9.54 -24.62
N GLU A 95 -21.04 9.27 -24.26
CA GLU A 95 -20.09 8.60 -25.13
C GLU A 95 -20.53 7.19 -25.51
N LEU A 96 -21.09 6.42 -24.57
CA LEU A 96 -21.61 5.08 -24.86
C LEU A 96 -22.81 5.11 -25.81
N VAL A 97 -23.73 6.07 -25.65
CA VAL A 97 -24.83 6.26 -26.59
C VAL A 97 -24.29 6.56 -27.99
N GLN A 98 -23.29 7.45 -28.09
CA GLN A 98 -22.66 7.78 -29.37
C GLN A 98 -21.97 6.56 -29.99
N ILE A 99 -21.13 5.84 -29.23
CA ILE A 99 -20.43 4.65 -29.71
C ILE A 99 -21.41 3.57 -30.17
N PHE A 100 -22.52 3.36 -29.45
CA PHE A 100 -23.54 2.41 -29.88
C PHE A 100 -24.26 2.86 -31.16
N GLY A 101 -24.55 4.16 -31.30
CA GLY A 101 -25.11 4.74 -32.52
C GLY A 101 -24.17 4.56 -33.72
N ASP A 102 -22.90 4.93 -33.56
CA ASP A 102 -21.88 4.81 -34.60
C ASP A 102 -21.67 3.35 -35.00
N LYS A 103 -21.65 2.43 -34.02
CA LYS A 103 -21.53 0.99 -34.28
C LYS A 103 -22.74 0.44 -35.04
N ALA A 104 -23.95 0.90 -34.72
CA ALA A 104 -25.16 0.50 -35.45
C ALA A 104 -25.12 1.03 -36.89
N ALA A 105 -24.76 2.30 -37.08
CA ALA A 105 -24.62 2.90 -38.40
C ALA A 105 -23.55 2.20 -39.25
N LEU A 106 -22.40 1.85 -38.66
CA LEU A 106 -21.38 1.05 -39.33
C LEU A 106 -21.89 -0.35 -39.69
N ALA A 107 -22.64 -1.00 -38.81
CA ALA A 107 -23.19 -2.32 -39.09
C ALA A 107 -24.18 -2.28 -40.27
N ASP A 108 -25.03 -1.26 -40.33
CA ASP A 108 -25.96 -1.04 -41.44
C ASP A 108 -25.22 -0.78 -42.75
N GLU A 109 -24.16 0.04 -42.72
CA GLU A 109 -23.36 0.32 -43.91
C GLU A 109 -22.60 -0.93 -44.38
N VAL A 110 -22.02 -1.72 -43.46
CA VAL A 110 -21.40 -3.01 -43.81
C VAL A 110 -22.43 -3.96 -44.44
N ASN A 111 -23.65 -4.03 -43.89
CA ASN A 111 -24.72 -4.86 -44.46
C ASN A 111 -25.13 -4.37 -45.85
N ARG A 112 -25.20 -3.05 -46.05
CA ARG A 112 -25.48 -2.44 -47.34
C ARG A 112 -24.39 -2.75 -48.36
N LEU A 113 -23.12 -2.55 -48.01
CA LEU A 113 -21.98 -2.85 -48.86
C LEU A 113 -21.92 -4.33 -49.22
N ARG A 114 -22.20 -5.23 -48.25
CA ARG A 114 -22.31 -6.68 -48.50
C ARG A 114 -23.45 -7.01 -49.47
N ALA A 115 -24.61 -6.36 -49.34
CA ALA A 115 -25.73 -6.56 -50.25
C ALA A 115 -25.43 -6.05 -51.67
N LEU A 116 -24.72 -4.92 -51.80
CA LEU A 116 -24.24 -4.39 -53.08
C LEU A 116 -23.19 -5.32 -53.72
N ALA A 117 -22.23 -5.79 -52.93
CA ALA A 117 -21.23 -6.76 -53.37
C ALA A 117 -21.87 -8.08 -53.81
N ALA A 118 -22.85 -8.59 -53.06
CA ALA A 118 -23.60 -9.80 -53.40
C ALA A 118 -24.45 -9.65 -54.67
N LYS A 119 -24.96 -8.44 -54.97
CA LYS A 119 -25.62 -8.14 -56.25
C LYS A 119 -24.62 -8.03 -57.40
N GLY A 120 -23.42 -7.49 -57.16
CA GLY A 120 -22.35 -7.40 -58.15
C GLY A 120 -21.64 -8.72 -58.46
N THR A 121 -21.63 -9.69 -57.54
CA THR A 121 -20.98 -11.01 -57.71
C THR A 121 -21.90 -12.10 -58.25
N ARG A 122 -23.22 -11.86 -58.38
CA ARG A 122 -24.19 -12.88 -58.80
C ARG A 122 -24.20 -13.18 -60.30
N GLY A 123 -23.38 -12.49 -61.10
CA GLY A 123 -23.11 -12.79 -62.50
C GLY A 123 -21.65 -13.18 -62.72
N VAL A 124 -21.39 -14.49 -62.81
CA VAL A 124 -20.22 -15.14 -63.44
C VAL A 124 -18.83 -14.58 -63.09
N MET A 125 -18.17 -15.18 -62.09
CA MET A 125 -16.72 -15.31 -62.11
C MET A 125 -16.39 -16.78 -62.38
N ALA A 126 -15.49 -17.06 -63.32
CA ALA A 126 -14.99 -18.42 -63.49
C ALA A 126 -14.28 -18.87 -62.18
N PRO A 127 -14.25 -20.18 -61.85
CA PRO A 127 -13.62 -20.67 -60.63
C PRO A 127 -12.17 -20.20 -60.47
N GLU A 128 -11.45 -20.03 -61.59
CA GLU A 128 -10.08 -19.50 -61.62
C GLU A 128 -10.03 -18.03 -61.20
N ASP A 129 -10.94 -17.19 -61.70
CA ASP A 129 -11.00 -15.76 -61.33
C ASP A 129 -11.34 -15.57 -59.84
N ALA A 130 -12.24 -16.39 -59.30
CA ALA A 130 -12.56 -16.37 -57.87
C ALA A 130 -11.35 -16.71 -57.00
N HIS A 131 -10.52 -17.66 -57.44
CA HIS A 131 -9.26 -17.99 -56.77
C HIS A 131 -8.26 -16.83 -56.84
N PHE A 132 -8.07 -16.20 -57.99
CA PHE A 132 -7.19 -15.03 -58.13
C PHE A 132 -7.65 -13.84 -57.26
N GLN A 133 -8.96 -13.61 -57.16
CA GLN A 133 -9.50 -12.57 -56.28
C GLN A 133 -9.31 -12.91 -54.79
N ALA A 134 -9.51 -14.17 -54.41
CA ALA A 134 -9.27 -14.62 -53.03
C ALA A 134 -7.79 -14.47 -52.64
N VAL A 135 -6.86 -14.88 -53.52
CA VAL A 135 -5.42 -14.71 -53.29
C VAL A 135 -5.04 -13.24 -53.16
N ARG A 136 -5.62 -12.35 -53.99
CA ARG A 136 -5.41 -10.90 -53.88
C ARG A 136 -5.89 -10.34 -52.55
N ILE A 137 -7.10 -10.71 -52.11
CA ILE A 137 -7.66 -10.26 -50.84
C ILE A 137 -6.83 -10.77 -49.67
N LEU A 138 -6.39 -12.03 -49.70
CA LEU A 138 -5.53 -12.61 -48.67
C LEU A 138 -4.17 -11.92 -48.61
N SER A 139 -3.55 -11.65 -49.76
CA SER A 139 -2.28 -10.92 -49.83
C SER A 139 -2.41 -9.50 -49.29
N GLN A 140 -3.50 -8.79 -49.65
CA GLN A 140 -3.79 -7.46 -49.12
C GLN A 140 -4.06 -7.50 -47.60
N ALA A 141 -4.81 -8.48 -47.13
CA ALA A 141 -5.11 -8.68 -45.72
C ALA A 141 -3.83 -8.98 -44.93
N GLN A 142 -2.96 -9.83 -45.45
CA GLN A 142 -1.66 -10.12 -44.85
C GLN A 142 -0.79 -8.87 -44.75
N GLN A 143 -0.67 -8.11 -45.84
CA GLN A 143 0.08 -6.84 -45.83
C GLN A 143 -0.49 -5.86 -44.78
N THR A 144 -1.81 -5.80 -44.65
CA THR A 144 -2.47 -4.95 -43.66
C THR A 144 -2.22 -5.43 -42.24
N ALA A 145 -2.24 -6.75 -42.01
CA ALA A 145 -1.90 -7.35 -40.72
C ALA A 145 -0.45 -7.05 -40.32
N ASP A 146 0.49 -7.19 -41.26
CA ASP A 146 1.90 -6.91 -41.02
C ASP A 146 2.12 -5.43 -40.66
N LEU A 147 1.39 -4.50 -41.31
CA LEU A 147 1.39 -3.08 -40.94
C LEU A 147 0.88 -2.85 -39.52
N TYR A 148 -0.25 -3.44 -39.14
CA TYR A 148 -0.79 -3.32 -37.78
C TYR A 148 0.16 -3.89 -36.72
N VAL A 149 0.84 -5.00 -37.01
CA VAL A 149 1.85 -5.57 -36.11
C VAL A 149 3.02 -4.59 -35.95
N ALA A 150 3.54 -4.04 -37.05
CA ALA A 150 4.64 -3.07 -37.00
C ALA A 150 4.26 -1.79 -36.23
N ASP A 151 3.04 -1.28 -36.41
CA ASP A 151 2.55 -0.10 -35.70
C ASP A 151 2.32 -0.39 -34.20
N ALA A 152 1.74 -1.54 -33.86
CA ALA A 152 1.58 -1.95 -32.47
C ALA A 152 2.93 -2.12 -31.77
N GLU A 153 3.93 -2.69 -32.43
CA GLU A 153 5.28 -2.81 -31.89
C GLU A 153 5.96 -1.46 -31.68
N ARG A 154 5.75 -0.49 -32.58
CA ARG A 154 6.27 0.88 -32.41
C ARG A 154 5.60 1.56 -31.22
N TYR A 155 4.27 1.54 -31.18
CA TYR A 155 3.49 2.15 -30.10
C TYR A 155 3.85 1.56 -28.74
N THR A 156 4.00 0.23 -28.63
CA THR A 156 4.41 -0.41 -27.37
C THR A 156 5.83 -0.04 -26.96
N ARG A 157 6.76 0.11 -27.91
CA ARG A 157 8.13 0.59 -27.63
C ARG A 157 8.13 2.04 -27.14
N GLU A 158 7.33 2.91 -27.76
CA GLU A 158 7.16 4.30 -27.35
C GLU A 158 6.55 4.39 -25.95
N LEU A 159 5.47 3.66 -25.68
CA LEU A 159 4.84 3.61 -24.37
C LEU A 159 5.78 3.08 -23.29
N ALA A 160 6.57 2.03 -23.60
CA ALA A 160 7.57 1.50 -22.67
C ALA A 160 8.69 2.51 -22.41
N HIS A 161 9.08 3.32 -23.40
CA HIS A 161 10.06 4.38 -23.23
C HIS A 161 9.51 5.51 -22.36
N GLU A 162 8.29 5.97 -22.64
CA GLU A 162 7.61 7.02 -21.87
C GLU A 162 7.41 6.59 -20.41
N ALA A 163 6.95 5.36 -20.17
CA ALA A 163 6.79 4.82 -18.83
C ALA A 163 8.13 4.77 -18.06
N ARG A 164 9.25 4.47 -18.75
CA ARG A 164 10.59 4.50 -18.13
C ARG A 164 11.00 5.91 -17.74
N LEU A 165 10.83 6.88 -18.64
CA LEU A 165 11.12 8.29 -18.36
C LEU A 165 10.27 8.81 -17.20
N HIS A 166 8.97 8.50 -17.19
CA HIS A 166 8.06 8.92 -16.12
C HIS A 166 8.47 8.31 -14.77
N ARG A 167 8.82 7.02 -14.75
CA ARG A 167 9.35 6.37 -13.54
C ARG A 167 10.65 7.01 -13.06
N GLU A 168 11.57 7.33 -13.96
CA GLU A 168 12.83 8.00 -13.61
C GLU A 168 12.59 9.39 -13.03
N ALA A 169 11.66 10.16 -13.59
CA ALA A 169 11.24 11.45 -13.05
C ALA A 169 10.67 11.32 -11.63
N ILE A 170 9.74 10.38 -11.40
CA ILE A 170 9.17 10.12 -10.06
C ILE A 170 10.26 9.74 -9.07
N LEU A 171 11.20 8.85 -9.47
CA LEU A 171 12.28 8.43 -8.60
C LEU A 171 13.26 9.57 -8.29
N SER A 172 13.55 10.44 -9.25
CA SER A 172 14.39 11.63 -9.04
C SER A 172 13.71 12.61 -8.09
N ASP A 173 12.44 12.90 -8.30
CA ASP A 173 11.61 13.75 -7.43
C ASP A 173 11.54 13.19 -5.99
N ALA A 174 11.27 11.91 -5.85
CA ALA A 174 11.18 11.24 -4.55
C ALA A 174 12.52 11.29 -3.81
N LYS A 175 13.64 11.06 -4.52
CA LYS A 175 14.99 11.18 -3.96
C LYS A 175 15.27 12.61 -3.51
N GLY A 176 14.99 13.62 -4.34
CA GLY A 176 15.18 15.03 -3.98
C GLY A 176 14.39 15.43 -2.73
N ARG A 177 13.11 15.01 -2.63
CA ARG A 177 12.30 15.24 -1.43
C ARG A 177 12.85 14.53 -0.19
N ALA A 178 13.35 13.31 -0.35
CA ALA A 178 13.94 12.55 0.76
C ALA A 178 15.23 13.22 1.27
N GLU A 179 16.09 13.70 0.36
CA GLU A 179 17.31 14.44 0.72
C GLU A 179 16.97 15.73 1.49
N GLN A 180 16.00 16.51 1.01
CA GLN A 180 15.52 17.71 1.70
C GLN A 180 15.00 17.41 3.12
N LEU A 181 14.18 16.36 3.27
CA LEU A 181 13.68 15.94 4.57
C LEU A 181 14.79 15.51 5.53
N LEU A 182 15.81 14.81 5.02
CA LEU A 182 16.96 14.40 5.83
C LEU A 182 17.78 15.62 6.27
N GLU A 183 18.04 16.57 5.38
CA GLU A 183 18.74 17.81 5.74
C GLU A 183 17.97 18.64 6.76
N GLU A 184 16.66 18.77 6.61
CA GLU A 184 15.81 19.47 7.57
C GLU A 184 15.80 18.79 8.94
N ALA A 185 15.70 17.46 8.97
CA ALA A 185 15.76 16.68 10.19
C ALA A 185 17.11 16.84 10.89
N HIS A 186 18.21 16.81 10.12
CA HIS A 186 19.56 17.00 10.64
C HIS A 186 19.75 18.41 11.22
N ARG A 187 19.30 19.45 10.49
CA ARG A 187 19.32 20.84 10.97
C ARG A 187 18.53 21.02 12.26
N LYS A 188 17.32 20.44 12.34
CA LYS A 188 16.49 20.50 13.56
C LYS A 188 17.15 19.78 14.73
N ALA A 189 17.73 18.59 14.50
CA ALA A 189 18.43 17.84 15.54
C ALA A 189 19.65 18.60 16.09
N ALA A 190 20.46 19.19 15.21
CA ALA A 190 21.59 20.03 15.60
C ALA A 190 21.14 21.25 16.43
N ALA A 191 20.08 21.94 15.99
CA ALA A 191 19.55 23.10 16.72
C ALA A 191 19.05 22.73 18.13
N VAL A 192 18.41 21.57 18.31
CA VAL A 192 17.96 21.08 19.62
C VAL A 192 19.15 20.70 20.50
N ALA A 193 20.18 20.05 19.93
CA ALA A 193 21.41 19.72 20.66
C ALA A 193 22.12 21.00 21.15
N ASP A 194 22.28 22.00 20.28
CA ASP A 194 22.90 23.28 20.63
C ASP A 194 22.08 24.06 21.67
N ALA A 195 20.75 23.97 21.63
CA ALA A 195 19.89 24.56 22.66
C ALA A 195 20.03 23.84 24.01
N ALA A 196 20.15 22.52 24.01
CA ALA A 196 20.39 21.72 25.21
C ALA A 196 21.76 22.01 25.84
N VAL A 197 22.81 22.16 25.03
CA VAL A 197 24.14 22.57 25.52
C VAL A 197 24.09 23.96 26.15
N ARG A 198 23.49 24.95 25.47
CA ARG A 198 23.37 26.32 25.99
C ARG A 198 22.57 26.40 27.29
N THR A 199 21.49 25.64 27.41
CA THR A 199 20.70 25.58 28.65
C THR A 199 21.46 24.92 29.79
N ALA A 200 22.23 23.86 29.51
CA ALA A 200 23.11 23.25 30.49
C ALA A 200 24.23 24.19 30.96
N GLU A 201 24.85 24.96 30.05
CA GLU A 201 25.85 25.98 30.39
C GLU A 201 25.27 27.10 31.27
N GLN A 202 24.04 27.54 31.01
CA GLN A 202 23.36 28.58 31.80
C GLN A 202 22.96 28.11 33.21
N MET A 203 22.61 26.82 33.36
CA MET A 203 22.27 26.21 34.65
C MET A 203 23.50 25.74 35.43
N ALA A 204 24.69 25.73 34.81
CA ALA A 204 25.92 25.35 35.48
C ALA A 204 26.37 26.45 36.46
N PRO A 205 26.51 26.16 37.76
CA PRO A 205 27.09 27.11 38.71
C PRO A 205 28.57 27.39 38.36
N PRO A 206 29.12 28.58 38.71
CA PRO A 206 30.53 28.87 38.48
C PRO A 206 31.39 27.82 39.17
N VAL A 207 32.19 27.11 38.36
CA VAL A 207 33.01 25.92 38.68
C VAL A 207 33.30 25.74 40.17
N ALA A 208 32.52 24.87 40.82
CA ALA A 208 32.97 24.22 42.04
C ALA A 208 33.98 23.13 41.66
N ARG A 209 35.10 23.10 42.39
CA ARG A 209 36.20 22.13 42.24
C ARG A 209 35.67 20.68 42.10
N PRO A 210 36.38 19.79 41.38
CA PRO A 210 35.93 18.44 40.98
C PRO A 210 35.54 17.47 42.13
N ASP A 211 35.69 17.90 43.38
CA ASP A 211 35.50 17.09 44.58
C ASP A 211 34.13 17.29 45.25
N THR A 212 33.24 18.13 44.70
CA THR A 212 32.02 18.57 45.43
C THR A 212 30.75 17.77 45.15
N VAL A 213 30.69 16.92 44.11
CA VAL A 213 29.55 16.02 43.92
C VAL A 213 29.67 14.85 44.90
N PRO A 214 28.72 14.63 45.83
CA PRO A 214 28.77 13.53 46.79
C PRO A 214 28.87 12.18 46.04
N ASP A 215 29.76 11.29 46.48
CA ASP A 215 29.97 9.97 45.83
C ASP A 215 28.68 9.15 45.64
N GLY A 216 27.69 9.36 46.51
CA GLY A 216 26.37 8.72 46.39
C GLY A 216 25.59 9.17 45.15
N GLU A 217 25.66 10.46 44.79
CA GLU A 217 25.02 11.01 43.60
C GLU A 217 25.75 10.58 42.34
N ARG A 218 27.10 10.59 42.35
CA ARG A 218 27.90 10.06 41.23
C ARG A 218 27.54 8.60 40.93
N ARG A 219 27.50 7.75 41.96
CA ARG A 219 27.11 6.34 41.81
C ARG A 219 25.66 6.16 41.37
N ALA A 220 24.76 7.10 41.71
CA ALA A 220 23.37 7.06 41.23
C ALA A 220 23.32 7.38 39.73
N MET A 221 24.02 8.43 39.29
CA MET A 221 24.14 8.78 37.87
C MET A 221 24.82 7.67 37.06
N GLU A 222 25.85 7.02 37.60
CA GLU A 222 26.51 5.87 36.95
C GLU A 222 25.55 4.69 36.74
N ARG A 223 24.69 4.40 37.72
CA ARG A 223 23.66 3.36 37.58
C ARG A 223 22.60 3.74 36.56
N GLU A 224 22.18 5.00 36.55
CA GLU A 224 21.23 5.53 35.56
C GLU A 224 21.81 5.42 34.14
N ILE A 225 23.07 5.81 33.93
CA ILE A 225 23.77 5.71 32.64
C ILE A 225 23.90 4.24 32.21
N ALA A 226 24.27 3.34 33.12
CA ALA A 226 24.35 1.91 32.83
C ALA A 226 22.97 1.33 32.46
N TYR A 227 21.91 1.75 33.17
CA TYR A 227 20.53 1.37 32.86
C TYR A 227 20.10 1.89 31.49
N LEU A 228 20.34 3.17 31.18
CA LEU A 228 19.95 3.75 29.89
C LEU A 228 20.71 3.14 28.72
N ARG A 229 21.99 2.81 28.90
CA ARG A 229 22.79 2.11 27.87
C ARG A 229 22.25 0.71 27.59
N THR A 230 22.03 -0.08 28.64
CA THR A 230 21.46 -1.44 28.49
C THR A 230 20.05 -1.40 27.92
N TYR A 231 19.20 -0.46 28.36
CA TYR A 231 17.87 -0.27 27.79
C TYR A 231 17.94 0.10 26.30
N SER A 232 18.82 1.03 25.92
CA SER A 232 18.99 1.45 24.52
C SER A 232 19.51 0.31 23.64
N ASP A 233 20.45 -0.48 24.12
CA ASP A 233 20.95 -1.67 23.40
C ASP A 233 19.83 -2.70 23.19
N VAL A 234 19.09 -3.03 24.26
CA VAL A 234 17.94 -3.95 24.18
C VAL A 234 16.86 -3.41 23.23
N TYR A 235 16.56 -2.11 23.29
CA TYR A 235 15.54 -1.49 22.45
C TYR A 235 15.97 -1.46 20.97
N ARG A 236 17.24 -1.20 20.68
CA ARG A 236 17.80 -1.29 19.32
C ARG A 236 17.73 -2.70 18.78
N THR A 237 18.07 -3.71 19.58
CA THR A 237 17.93 -5.12 19.18
C THR A 237 16.47 -5.47 18.91
N HIS A 238 15.55 -5.04 19.76
CA HIS A 238 14.11 -5.25 19.56
C HIS A 238 13.62 -4.57 18.27
N LEU A 239 13.96 -3.30 18.05
CA LEU A 239 13.56 -2.56 16.86
C LEU A 239 14.11 -3.21 15.59
N ARG A 240 15.38 -3.64 15.60
CA ARG A 240 15.98 -4.37 14.49
C ARG A 240 15.22 -5.66 14.20
N SER A 241 14.92 -6.46 15.22
CA SER A 241 14.16 -7.70 15.05
C SER A 241 12.76 -7.45 14.48
N TYR A 242 12.10 -6.38 14.93
CA TYR A 242 10.78 -5.97 14.44
C TYR A 242 10.82 -5.51 12.98
N LEU A 243 11.81 -4.69 12.60
CA LEU A 243 12.00 -4.25 11.23
C LEU A 243 12.37 -5.41 10.30
N GLU A 244 13.25 -6.32 10.73
CA GLU A 244 13.58 -7.54 9.95
C GLU A 244 12.35 -8.46 9.79
N ALA A 245 11.45 -8.52 10.77
CA ALA A 245 10.20 -9.25 10.64
C ALA A 245 9.22 -8.56 9.67
N LEU A 246 9.11 -7.24 9.73
CA LEU A 246 8.30 -6.46 8.78
C LEU A 246 8.79 -6.61 7.34
N LEU A 247 10.11 -6.52 7.12
CA LEU A 247 10.70 -6.68 5.79
C LEU A 247 10.46 -8.10 5.25
N ARG A 248 10.66 -9.13 6.07
CA ARG A 248 10.36 -10.52 5.68
C ARG A 248 8.90 -10.71 5.25
N ASN A 249 7.95 -10.12 5.99
CA ASN A 249 6.54 -10.19 5.62
C ASN A 249 6.24 -9.48 4.28
N VAL A 250 6.94 -8.39 3.97
CA VAL A 250 6.80 -7.69 2.67
C VAL A 250 7.37 -8.54 1.55
N ASP A 251 8.55 -9.14 1.74
CA ASP A 251 9.18 -10.04 0.75
C ASP A 251 8.31 -11.28 0.49
N GLU A 252 7.71 -11.86 1.54
CA GLU A 252 6.75 -12.97 1.41
C GLU A 252 5.49 -12.54 0.64
N TRP A 253 4.98 -11.33 0.89
CA TRP A 253 3.84 -10.79 0.16
C TRP A 253 4.17 -10.58 -1.32
N GLU A 254 5.29 -9.94 -1.65
CA GLU A 254 5.73 -9.74 -3.04
C GLU A 254 5.92 -11.10 -3.75
N SER A 255 6.51 -12.07 -3.07
CA SER A 255 6.70 -13.42 -3.58
C SER A 255 5.35 -14.11 -3.86
N SER A 256 4.37 -13.93 -2.96
CA SER A 256 3.02 -14.46 -3.13
C SER A 256 2.25 -13.77 -4.26
N GLU A 257 2.44 -12.47 -4.45
CA GLU A 257 1.86 -11.70 -5.57
C GLU A 257 2.44 -12.16 -6.90
N ARG A 258 3.78 -12.27 -6.99
CA ARG A 258 4.48 -12.79 -8.17
C ARG A 258 4.06 -14.22 -8.52
N ALA A 259 3.83 -15.07 -7.53
CA ALA A 259 3.34 -16.44 -7.74
C ALA A 259 1.86 -16.49 -8.15
N SER A 260 1.07 -15.47 -7.78
CA SER A 260 -0.35 -15.35 -8.15
C SER A 260 -0.56 -14.78 -9.55
N LEU A 261 0.47 -14.18 -10.16
CA LEU A 261 0.44 -13.81 -11.57
C LEU A 261 0.54 -15.09 -12.42
N PRO A 262 -0.42 -15.35 -13.33
CA PRO A 262 -0.39 -16.56 -14.13
C PRO A 262 0.86 -16.57 -15.01
N GLY A 263 1.70 -17.59 -14.80
CA GLY A 263 2.83 -17.87 -15.65
C GLY A 263 2.36 -18.05 -17.09
N VAL A 264 2.89 -17.24 -17.99
CA VAL A 264 2.83 -17.49 -19.44
C VAL A 264 3.50 -18.86 -19.65
N THR A 265 2.69 -19.91 -19.72
CA THR A 265 3.14 -21.23 -20.14
C THR A 265 3.55 -21.12 -21.61
N PRO A 266 4.82 -21.36 -21.99
CA PRO A 266 5.15 -21.53 -23.38
C PRO A 266 4.38 -22.77 -23.87
N GLY A 267 3.50 -22.57 -24.83
CA GLY A 267 2.58 -23.57 -25.35
C GLY A 267 3.31 -24.86 -25.71
N GLY A 268 2.85 -25.96 -25.14
CA GLY A 268 3.32 -27.30 -25.44
C GLY A 268 3.14 -27.60 -26.92
N THR A 269 4.22 -28.04 -27.55
CA THR A 269 4.26 -28.60 -28.89
C THR A 269 3.33 -29.82 -28.95
N ALA A 270 2.22 -29.67 -29.68
CA ALA A 270 1.35 -30.77 -30.07
C ALA A 270 2.04 -31.59 -31.18
N ASN A 271 2.32 -32.85 -30.89
CA ASN A 271 2.79 -33.86 -31.83
C ASN A 271 1.57 -34.58 -32.44
N PRO A 272 1.44 -34.76 -33.76
CA PRO A 272 0.28 -35.44 -34.34
C PRO A 272 0.45 -36.98 -34.28
N PRO A 273 -0.62 -37.77 -34.04
CA PRO A 273 -0.59 -39.21 -34.28
C PRO A 273 -0.73 -39.49 -35.80
N GLY A 274 -0.08 -40.58 -36.23
CA GLY A 274 0.04 -41.00 -37.62
C GLY A 274 -1.20 -41.59 -38.27
#